data_AF-A0A4P9A2B9-F1
#
_entry.id   AF-A0A4P9A2B9-F1
#
_cell.length_a   1.000
_cell.length_b   1.000
_cell.length_c   1.000
_cell.angle_alpha   90.00
_cell.angle_beta   90.00
_cell.angle_gamma   90.00
#
_symmetry.space_group_name_H-M   'P 1'
#
loop_
_entity.id
_entity.type
_entity.pdbx_description
1 polymer ?
#
loop_
_entity_poly.entity_id
_entity_poly.type
_entity_poly.pdbx_seq_one_letter_code
_entity_poly.pdbx_strand_id
1 'polypeptide(L)'
;MAEKKVAKKAAVKKTATKKSIIKKPSVAALKEKAGAVKSHGGGFMTFIREQGVVGLAVGLAIGTAAGDTVKKLVTAFIDPLVQLIVGSQQGLQAASFTVEIAGRRGEFLYGAFISSLITLLAVAFVVYAIVHFLKLDKLDKKKD
;
A
#
# COMPACT_ATOMS: atom_id res chain seq x y z
N MET A 1 -50.78 -53.69 -20.72
CA MET A 1 -49.47 -54.25 -21.13
C MET A 1 -48.39 -53.44 -20.41
N ALA A 2 -48.20 -53.58 -19.09
CA ALA A 2 -47.10 -54.32 -18.40
C ALA A 2 -45.70 -54.01 -19.00
N GLU A 3 -44.87 -53.10 -18.47
CA GLU A 3 -44.06 -53.09 -17.22
C GLU A 3 -43.11 -54.30 -17.05
N LYS A 4 -41.77 -54.10 -17.15
CA LYS A 4 -40.76 -54.44 -16.09
C LYS A 4 -39.28 -54.53 -16.56
N LYS A 5 -38.43 -53.89 -15.74
CA LYS A 5 -37.16 -54.35 -15.09
C LYS A 5 -36.02 -54.92 -15.96
N VAL A 6 -34.82 -54.33 -15.96
CA VAL A 6 -33.77 -54.30 -14.89
C VAL A 6 -33.07 -55.65 -14.64
N ALA A 7 -31.77 -55.66 -15.00
CA ALA A 7 -30.61 -56.27 -14.33
C ALA A 7 -30.18 -57.73 -14.57
N LYS A 8 -28.84 -57.83 -14.73
CA LYS A 8 -27.90 -58.89 -14.27
C LYS A 8 -27.98 -60.22 -15.04
N LYS A 9 -26.89 -60.95 -15.32
CA LYS A 9 -25.59 -61.10 -14.65
C LYS A 9 -24.63 -61.92 -15.54
N ALA A 10 -23.35 -61.54 -15.52
CA ALA A 10 -22.17 -62.41 -15.40
C ALA A 10 -21.71 -63.41 -16.51
N ALA A 11 -20.39 -63.37 -16.67
CA ALA A 11 -19.44 -64.50 -16.84
C ALA A 11 -18.95 -64.75 -18.29
N VAL A 12 -17.77 -64.24 -18.68
CA VAL A 12 -16.42 -64.83 -18.48
C VAL A 12 -16.10 -65.96 -19.49
N LYS A 13 -15.15 -65.70 -20.41
CA LYS A 13 -13.95 -66.54 -20.61
C LYS A 13 -12.96 -65.98 -21.66
N LYS A 14 -11.76 -65.68 -21.16
CA LYS A 14 -10.41 -66.05 -21.68
C LYS A 14 -10.09 -65.69 -23.14
N THR A 15 -9.03 -64.93 -23.44
CA THR A 15 -7.64 -65.39 -23.24
C THR A 15 -6.67 -64.21 -23.25
N ALA A 16 -5.79 -64.17 -22.25
CA ALA A 16 -4.61 -63.33 -22.17
C ALA A 16 -3.43 -64.01 -22.88
N THR A 17 -2.62 -63.29 -23.66
CA THR A 17 -1.13 -63.37 -23.56
C THR A 17 -0.40 -62.20 -24.27
N LYS A 18 0.23 -61.35 -23.44
CA LYS A 18 1.54 -60.67 -23.56
C LYS A 18 2.11 -60.28 -24.94
N LYS A 19 2.37 -58.97 -25.11
CA LYS A 19 3.72 -58.37 -25.18
C LYS A 19 3.61 -56.83 -25.09
N SER A 20 3.79 -56.23 -23.91
CA SER A 20 4.96 -55.40 -23.61
C SER A 20 5.41 -54.48 -24.76
N ILE A 21 4.95 -53.22 -24.77
CA ILE A 21 5.82 -52.03 -24.89
C ILE A 21 5.22 -50.95 -23.97
N ILE A 22 5.77 -50.91 -22.76
CA ILE A 22 5.72 -49.73 -21.88
C ILE A 22 6.72 -48.74 -22.51
N LYS A 23 6.25 -47.79 -23.31
CA LYS A 23 7.02 -46.58 -23.61
C LYS A 23 6.53 -45.51 -22.63
N LYS A 24 7.16 -45.49 -21.45
CA LYS A 24 7.10 -44.40 -20.47
C LYS A 24 7.07 -43.07 -21.24
N PRO A 25 5.99 -42.26 -21.20
CA PRO A 25 6.14 -40.87 -21.57
C PRO A 25 7.22 -40.31 -20.65
N SER A 26 8.23 -39.69 -21.25
CA SER A 26 9.43 -39.30 -20.54
C SER A 26 9.06 -38.39 -19.37
N VAL A 27 9.57 -38.74 -18.19
CA VAL A 27 9.61 -37.87 -17.01
C VAL A 27 10.36 -36.55 -17.27
N ALA A 28 10.96 -36.39 -18.46
CA ALA A 28 11.56 -35.15 -18.94
C ALA A 28 10.52 -34.18 -19.55
N ALA A 29 9.55 -34.67 -20.33
CA ALA A 29 8.55 -33.82 -20.98
C ALA A 29 7.52 -33.20 -20.01
N LEU A 30 7.25 -33.87 -18.89
CA LEU A 30 6.40 -33.33 -17.81
C LEU A 30 7.11 -32.26 -16.97
N LYS A 31 8.45 -32.26 -16.95
CA LYS A 31 9.27 -31.29 -16.20
C LYS A 31 9.38 -29.95 -16.95
N GLU A 32 9.39 -30.00 -18.27
CA GLU A 32 9.50 -28.82 -19.14
C GLU A 32 8.23 -27.95 -19.12
N LYS A 33 7.03 -28.58 -19.09
CA LYS A 33 5.75 -27.86 -18.95
C LYS A 33 5.41 -27.40 -17.53
N ALA A 34 6.10 -27.90 -16.50
CA ALA A 34 5.98 -27.39 -15.13
C ALA A 34 6.87 -26.16 -14.87
N GLY A 35 7.99 -26.02 -15.61
CA GLY A 35 8.87 -24.84 -15.51
C GLY A 35 8.35 -23.60 -16.23
N ALA A 36 7.52 -23.78 -17.26
CA ALA A 36 6.96 -22.70 -18.07
C ALA A 36 5.73 -22.00 -17.47
N VAL A 37 5.20 -22.50 -16.34
CA VAL A 37 4.17 -21.82 -15.53
C VAL A 37 4.78 -21.41 -14.19
N LYS A 38 5.94 -20.75 -14.23
CA LYS A 38 6.36 -19.92 -13.11
C LYS A 38 5.46 -18.69 -13.13
N SER A 39 4.33 -18.81 -12.45
CA SER A 39 3.36 -17.74 -12.19
C SER A 39 4.09 -16.40 -12.04
N HIS A 40 3.63 -15.37 -12.76
CA HIS A 40 4.19 -14.01 -12.68
C HIS A 40 4.36 -13.52 -11.22
N GLY A 41 3.59 -14.05 -10.26
CA GLY A 41 3.74 -13.78 -8.84
C GLY A 41 5.02 -14.32 -8.19
N GLY A 42 5.61 -15.39 -8.73
CA GLY A 42 6.87 -15.96 -8.23
C GLY A 42 8.07 -15.06 -8.52
N GLY A 43 8.13 -14.48 -9.73
CA GLY A 43 9.18 -13.50 -10.08
C GLY A 43 9.04 -12.18 -9.33
N PHE A 44 7.80 -11.73 -9.12
CA PHE A 44 7.51 -10.52 -8.35
C PHE A 44 7.84 -10.66 -6.86
N MET A 45 7.52 -11.81 -6.25
CA MET A 45 7.89 -12.08 -4.85
C MET A 45 9.41 -12.10 -4.65
N THR A 46 10.17 -12.61 -5.63
CA THR A 46 11.64 -12.53 -5.62
C THR A 46 12.11 -11.07 -5.71
N PHE A 47 11.53 -10.26 -6.59
CA PHE A 47 11.87 -8.82 -6.71
C PHE A 47 11.61 -8.02 -5.43
N ILE A 48 10.42 -8.18 -4.83
CA ILE A 48 10.07 -7.50 -3.57
C ILE A 48 11.09 -7.83 -2.46
N ARG A 49 11.56 -9.07 -2.43
CA ARG A 49 12.55 -9.55 -1.45
C ARG A 49 13.95 -9.03 -1.74
N GLU A 50 14.40 -9.05 -2.99
CA GLU A 50 15.75 -8.61 -3.38
C GLU A 50 15.94 -7.10 -3.28
N GLN A 51 14.91 -6.32 -3.61
CA GLN A 51 14.99 -4.85 -3.65
C GLN A 51 14.52 -4.19 -2.35
N GLY A 52 14.26 -4.96 -1.29
CA GLY A 52 13.88 -4.41 0.02
C GLY A 52 12.56 -3.60 0.03
N VAL A 53 11.71 -3.76 -0.99
CA VAL A 53 10.50 -2.95 -1.21
C VAL A 53 9.52 -3.08 -0.04
N VAL A 54 9.52 -4.22 0.66
CA VAL A 54 8.70 -4.44 1.87
C VAL A 54 9.00 -3.39 2.94
N GLY A 55 10.28 -3.08 3.17
CA GLY A 55 10.67 -2.09 4.17
C GLY A 55 10.21 -0.68 3.81
N LEU A 56 10.32 -0.31 2.53
CA LEU A 56 9.83 0.97 2.01
C LEU A 56 8.31 1.06 2.14
N ALA A 57 7.58 0.01 1.76
CA ALA A 57 6.12 -0.03 1.84
C ALA A 57 5.63 0.12 3.29
N VAL A 58 6.23 -0.61 4.23
CA VAL A 58 5.89 -0.52 5.66
C VAL A 58 6.26 0.85 6.22
N GLY A 59 7.45 1.37 5.89
CA GLY A 59 7.90 2.69 6.32
C GLY A 59 6.98 3.81 5.84
N LEU A 60 6.53 3.76 4.58
CA LEU A 60 5.57 4.71 4.04
C LEU A 60 4.20 4.58 4.70
N ALA A 61 3.69 3.35 4.88
CA ALA A 61 2.39 3.12 5.49
C ALA A 61 2.32 3.58 6.96
N ILE A 62 3.37 3.33 7.74
CA ILE A 62 3.47 3.83 9.12
C ILE A 62 3.72 5.33 9.11
N GLY A 63 4.55 5.83 8.20
CA GLY A 63 4.88 7.25 8.07
C GLY A 63 3.67 8.13 7.78
N THR A 64 2.76 7.68 6.91
CA THR A 64 1.51 8.41 6.63
C THR A 64 0.59 8.43 7.86
N ALA A 65 0.39 7.29 8.52
CA ALA A 65 -0.45 7.21 9.72
C ALA A 65 0.12 8.03 10.90
N ALA A 66 1.44 8.00 11.09
CA ALA A 66 2.13 8.81 12.09
C ALA A 66 2.03 10.31 11.75
N GLY A 67 2.25 10.67 10.48
CA GLY A 67 2.09 12.03 9.99
C GLY A 67 0.68 12.58 10.21
N ASP A 68 -0.36 11.78 9.94
CA ASP A 68 -1.75 12.15 10.19
C ASP A 68 -2.03 12.39 11.68
N THR A 69 -1.44 11.59 12.55
CA THR A 69 -1.58 11.74 14.00
C THR A 69 -0.95 13.05 14.48
N VAL A 70 0.24 13.37 14.00
CA VAL A 70 0.91 14.65 14.33
C VAL A 70 0.14 15.82 13.74
N LYS A 71 -0.36 15.71 12.52
CA LYS A 71 -1.20 16.75 11.91
C LYS A 71 -2.44 17.02 12.75
N LYS A 72 -3.14 15.97 13.20
CA LYS A 72 -4.30 16.12 14.10
C LYS A 72 -3.95 16.80 15.42
N LEU A 73 -2.80 16.44 16.01
CA LEU A 73 -2.30 17.07 17.23
C LEU A 73 -2.06 18.57 17.00
N VAL A 74 -1.42 18.93 15.89
CA VAL A 74 -1.17 20.33 15.52
C VAL A 74 -2.48 21.08 15.30
N THR A 75 -3.42 20.51 14.57
CA THR A 75 -4.73 21.14 14.34
C THR A 75 -5.56 21.28 15.62
N ALA A 76 -5.38 20.39 16.60
CA ALA A 76 -6.12 20.44 17.86
C ALA A 76 -5.53 21.44 18.86
N PHE A 77 -4.21 21.64 18.86
CA PHE A 77 -3.53 22.47 19.87
C PHE A 77 -2.92 23.75 19.30
N ILE A 78 -2.29 23.70 18.13
CA ILE A 78 -1.60 24.86 17.54
C ILE A 78 -2.58 25.74 16.78
N ASP A 79 -3.49 25.18 15.97
CA ASP A 79 -4.44 26.00 15.21
C ASP A 79 -5.29 26.93 16.10
N PRO A 80 -5.82 26.49 17.27
CA PRO A 80 -6.53 27.40 18.18
C PRO A 80 -5.63 28.51 18.76
N LEU A 81 -4.36 28.22 19.03
CA LEU A 81 -3.40 29.22 19.52
C LEU A 81 -3.07 30.25 18.44
N VAL A 82 -2.87 29.79 17.20
CA VAL A 82 -2.68 30.67 16.05
C VAL A 82 -3.94 31.49 15.80
N GLN A 83 -5.13 30.90 15.95
CA GLN A 83 -6.40 31.62 15.84
C GLN A 83 -6.55 32.73 16.88
N LEU A 84 -6.06 32.50 18.10
CA LEU A 84 -6.11 33.50 19.17
C LEU A 84 -5.17 34.69 18.90
N ILE A 85 -4.02 34.43 18.28
CA ILE A 85 -2.98 35.46 18.02
C ILE A 85 -3.25 36.22 16.71
N VAL A 86 -3.61 35.50 15.64
CA VAL A 86 -3.73 36.04 14.28
C VAL A 86 -5.18 36.31 13.87
N GLY A 87 -6.15 35.89 14.68
CA GLY A 87 -7.58 35.96 14.39
C GLY A 87 -8.09 34.69 13.69
N SER A 88 -9.35 34.71 13.24
CA SER A 88 -9.98 33.56 12.58
C SER A 88 -9.11 33.01 11.42
N GLN A 89 -8.77 31.73 11.48
CA GLN A 89 -8.07 31.04 10.40
C GLN A 89 -8.90 31.09 9.10
N GLN A 90 -10.23 31.07 9.21
CA GLN A 90 -11.11 31.29 8.06
C GLN A 90 -10.95 32.69 7.46
N GLY A 91 -10.73 33.73 8.26
CA GLY A 91 -10.46 35.09 7.77
C GLY A 91 -9.13 35.18 7.03
N LEU A 92 -8.09 34.52 7.54
CA LEU A 92 -6.80 34.38 6.86
C LEU A 92 -6.92 33.60 5.55
N GLN A 93 -7.68 32.51 5.53
CA GLN A 93 -7.88 31.68 4.34
C GLN A 93 -8.78 32.35 3.29
N ALA A 94 -9.75 33.15 3.72
CA ALA A 94 -10.63 33.94 2.87
C ALA A 94 -9.94 35.16 2.26
N ALA A 95 -8.68 35.44 2.63
CA ALA A 95 -7.88 36.45 1.99
C ALA A 95 -7.62 36.04 0.53
N SER A 96 -8.39 36.65 -0.37
CA SER A 96 -8.34 36.41 -1.81
C SER A 96 -7.98 37.69 -2.56
N PHE A 97 -7.23 37.53 -3.64
CA PHE A 97 -6.97 38.60 -4.60
C PHE A 97 -7.73 38.27 -5.87
N THR A 98 -8.76 39.05 -6.17
CA THR A 98 -9.55 38.86 -7.39
C THR A 98 -8.88 39.62 -8.53
N VAL A 99 -8.34 38.88 -9.48
CA VAL A 99 -7.74 39.46 -10.69
C VAL A 99 -8.72 39.26 -11.84
N GLU A 100 -9.18 40.36 -12.42
CA GLU A 100 -10.04 40.33 -13.61
C GLU A 100 -9.20 40.75 -14.84
N ILE A 101 -8.90 39.79 -15.71
CA ILE A 101 -8.18 40.02 -16.97
C ILE A 101 -9.04 39.52 -18.12
N ALA A 102 -9.31 40.40 -19.09
CA ALA A 102 -10.05 40.08 -20.31
C ALA A 102 -11.42 39.39 -20.07
N GLY A 103 -12.18 39.88 -19.08
CA GLY A 103 -13.53 39.36 -18.76
C GLY A 103 -13.54 38.01 -18.04
N ARG A 104 -12.38 37.49 -17.61
CA ARG A 104 -12.29 36.30 -16.75
C ARG A 104 -11.81 36.72 -15.37
N ARG A 105 -12.62 36.42 -14.35
CA ARG A 105 -12.26 36.59 -12.94
C ARG A 105 -11.53 35.33 -12.47
N GLY A 106 -10.29 35.51 -12.01
CA GLY A 106 -9.54 34.51 -11.26
C GLY A 106 -9.46 34.96 -9.81
N GLU A 107 -10.01 34.16 -8.90
CA GLU A 107 -9.88 34.38 -7.46
C GLU A 107 -8.64 33.66 -6.95
N PHE A 108 -7.62 34.41 -6.52
CA PHE A 108 -6.37 33.86 -5.97
C PHE A 108 -6.43 33.85 -4.44
N LEU A 109 -6.72 32.69 -3.87
CA LEU A 109 -6.78 32.45 -2.42
C LEU A 109 -5.38 32.30 -1.81
N TYR A 110 -4.61 33.39 -1.77
CA TYR A 110 -3.26 33.39 -1.17
C TYR A 110 -3.29 33.11 0.34
N GLY A 111 -4.41 33.44 0.98
CA GLY A 111 -4.69 33.13 2.38
C GLY A 111 -4.59 31.66 2.74
N ALA A 112 -5.14 30.79 1.89
CA ALA A 112 -5.10 29.35 2.08
C ALA A 112 -3.66 28.81 2.03
N PHE A 113 -2.83 29.38 1.17
CA PHE A 113 -1.42 29.01 1.07
C PHE A 113 -0.66 29.38 2.34
N ILE A 114 -0.78 30.62 2.82
CA ILE A 114 -0.13 31.09 4.06
C ILE A 114 -0.56 30.22 5.24
N SER A 115 -1.87 29.93 5.36
CA SER A 115 -2.40 29.04 6.39
C SER A 115 -1.76 27.66 6.32
N SER A 116 -1.62 27.07 5.13
CA SER A 116 -0.99 25.76 4.96
C SER A 116 0.50 25.75 5.34
N LEU A 117 1.20 26.86 5.09
CA LEU A 117 2.61 27.03 5.45
C LEU A 117 2.78 27.10 6.97
N ILE A 118 1.91 27.81 7.68
CA ILE A 118 1.90 27.87 9.14
C ILE A 118 1.67 26.46 9.71
N THR A 119 0.68 25.73 9.20
CA THR A 119 0.41 24.34 9.63
C THR A 119 1.62 23.43 9.36
N LEU A 120 2.29 23.56 8.21
CA LEU A 120 3.49 22.79 7.89
C LEU A 120 4.61 23.05 8.92
N LEU A 121 4.89 24.31 9.21
CA LEU A 121 5.91 24.71 10.18
C LEU A 121 5.57 24.21 11.59
N ALA A 122 4.29 24.27 11.97
CA ALA A 122 3.82 23.75 13.24
C ALA A 122 3.96 22.22 13.35
N VAL A 123 3.59 21.47 12.30
CA VAL A 123 3.81 20.02 12.24
C VAL A 123 5.29 19.70 12.35
N ALA A 124 6.15 20.37 11.59
CA ALA A 124 7.60 20.17 11.67
C ALA A 124 8.15 20.45 13.08
N PHE A 125 7.70 21.53 13.72
CA PHE A 125 8.07 21.87 15.09
C PHE A 125 7.65 20.80 16.10
N VAL A 126 6.43 20.29 16.00
CA VAL A 126 5.92 19.24 16.89
C VAL A 126 6.69 17.92 16.68
N VAL A 127 6.97 17.53 15.43
CA VAL A 127 7.80 16.35 15.15
C VAL A 127 9.19 16.51 15.78
N TYR A 128 9.83 17.66 15.59
CA TYR A 128 11.13 17.97 16.21
C TYR A 128 11.06 17.87 17.73
N ALA A 129 10.05 18.50 18.35
CA ALA A 129 9.85 18.46 19.80
C ALA A 129 9.68 17.03 20.32
N ILE A 130 8.92 16.17 19.62
CA ILE A 130 8.73 14.77 20.00
C ILE A 130 10.04 14.00 19.90
N VAL A 131 10.78 14.11 18.79
CA VAL A 131 12.07 13.41 18.60
C VAL A 131 13.08 13.84 19.65
N HIS A 132 13.15 15.13 19.93
CA HIS A 132 14.05 15.70 20.93
C HIS A 132 13.65 15.30 22.36
N PHE A 133 12.35 15.32 22.68
CA PHE A 133 11.82 14.90 23.99
C PHE A 133 12.04 13.43 24.26
N LEU A 134 11.85 12.57 23.25
CA LEU A 134 12.15 11.14 23.32
C LEU A 134 13.65 10.83 23.44
N LYS A 135 14.53 11.85 23.38
CA LYS A 135 15.98 11.71 23.56
C LYS A 135 16.59 10.67 22.60
N LEU A 136 15.99 10.44 21.44
CA LEU A 136 16.54 9.57 20.40
C LEU A 136 17.88 10.13 19.87
N ASP A 137 18.09 11.45 19.94
CA ASP A 137 19.40 12.11 19.77
C ASP A 137 20.48 11.64 20.77
N LYS A 138 20.09 11.14 21.95
CA LYS A 138 21.02 10.65 22.99
C LYS A 138 21.20 9.14 23.01
N LEU A 139 20.44 8.40 22.20
CA LEU A 139 20.62 6.96 22.02
C LEU A 139 21.73 6.64 21.01
N ASP A 140 22.23 7.65 20.28
CA ASP A 140 23.49 7.60 19.54
C ASP A 140 24.70 7.95 20.45
N LYS A 141 24.76 7.35 21.64
CA LYS A 141 26.00 7.34 22.41
C LYS A 141 26.94 6.32 21.78
N LYS A 142 28.01 6.84 21.18
CA LYS A 142 29.19 6.18 20.61
C LYS A 142 29.26 4.68 20.91
N LYS A 143 29.28 3.87 19.84
CA LYS A 143 30.02 2.59 19.87
C LYS A 143 31.47 2.93 20.19
N ASP A 144 31.89 2.67 21.43
CA ASP A 144 33.27 2.25 21.68
C ASP A 144 33.53 0.92 20.94
#